data_AF-A0A1I2GCD6-F1
#
_entry.id   AF-A0A1I2GCD6-F1
#
_cell.length_a   1.000
_cell.length_b   1.000
_cell.length_c   1.000
_cell.angle_alpha   90.00
_cell.angle_beta   90.00
_cell.angle_gamma   90.00
#
_symmetry.space_group_name_H-M   'P 1'
#
loop_
_entity.id
_entity.type
_entity.pdbx_description
1 polymer ?
#
loop_
_entity_poly.entity_id
_entity_poly.type
_entity_poly.pdbx_seq_one_letter_code
_entity_poly.pdbx_strand_id
1 'polypeptide(L)'
;MLGDVSRSLSVEPDLPEDAGEPGGGQGEGATITPYRDGPLIVRGDFRLLDQDGNEIDPGRETIALCRCGKSGIKPFCDGTHKRSGFSAPSAPSRPRPAAQLLREGRRPDA
;
A
#
# COMPACT_ATOMS: atom_id res chain seq x y z
N MET A 1 -54.95 41.31 -2.26
CA MET A 1 -54.72 40.31 -3.30
C MET A 1 -53.29 40.49 -3.80
N LEU A 2 -52.48 39.43 -3.74
CA LEU A 2 -51.35 39.11 -4.65
C LEU A 2 -50.23 40.16 -4.69
N GLY A 3 -48.99 39.92 -4.26
CA GLY A 3 -48.18 38.71 -4.31
C GLY A 3 -46.76 39.14 -4.69
N ASP A 4 -45.76 38.46 -4.10
CA ASP A 4 -44.41 38.20 -4.64
C ASP A 4 -43.48 39.44 -4.84
N VAL A 5 -42.16 39.45 -4.64
CA VAL A 5 -41.14 38.44 -4.97
C VAL A 5 -39.86 38.74 -4.16
N SER A 6 -39.42 37.74 -3.39
CA SER A 6 -38.08 37.14 -3.42
C SER A 6 -36.79 37.96 -3.27
N ARG A 7 -36.00 37.47 -2.29
CA ARG A 7 -34.57 37.14 -2.34
C ARG A 7 -33.54 38.26 -2.32
N SER A 8 -32.84 38.35 -1.20
CA SER A 8 -31.39 38.60 -1.16
C SER A 8 -30.79 37.90 0.06
N LEU A 9 -30.64 36.58 -0.05
CA LEU A 9 -29.73 35.82 0.80
C LEU A 9 -28.46 35.64 -0.03
N SER A 10 -27.45 36.45 0.25
CA SER A 10 -26.09 36.19 -0.18
C SER A 10 -25.61 34.95 0.56
N VAL A 11 -25.74 33.80 -0.08
CA VAL A 11 -25.05 32.58 0.32
C VAL A 11 -23.71 32.60 -0.39
N GLU A 12 -22.68 33.00 0.35
CA GLU A 12 -21.30 32.71 -0.02
C GLU A 12 -21.15 31.18 0.07
N PRO A 13 -20.65 30.50 -0.97
CA PRO A 13 -20.35 29.08 -0.88
C PRO A 13 -19.12 28.89 0.02
N ASP A 14 -19.35 28.41 1.24
CA ASP A 14 -18.30 27.90 2.12
C ASP A 14 -17.68 26.68 1.43
N LEU A 15 -16.54 26.90 0.78
CA LEU A 15 -15.68 25.84 0.27
C LEU A 15 -15.19 25.06 1.49
N PRO A 16 -15.33 23.73 1.53
CA PRO A 16 -14.68 22.96 2.58
C PRO A 16 -13.16 23.08 2.39
N GLU A 17 -12.55 23.95 3.19
CA GLU A 17 -11.12 24.00 3.39
C GLU A 17 -10.72 22.76 4.21
N ASP A 18 -9.60 22.14 3.79
CA ASP A 18 -8.93 21.05 4.47
C ASP A 18 -9.50 19.64 4.28
N ALA A 19 -9.54 19.19 3.02
CA ALA A 19 -9.15 17.80 2.77
C ALA A 19 -7.68 17.67 3.17
N GLY A 20 -7.45 17.40 4.46
CA GLY A 20 -6.13 17.31 5.07
C GLY A 20 -5.18 16.60 4.14
N GLU A 21 -4.14 17.32 3.73
CA GLU A 21 -3.02 16.76 3.00
C GLU A 21 -2.60 15.50 3.76
N PRO A 22 -2.58 14.29 3.15
CA PRO A 22 -2.14 13.11 3.87
C PRO A 22 -0.69 13.37 4.27
N GLY A 23 -0.53 13.68 5.56
CA GLY A 23 0.73 14.10 6.14
C GLY A 23 1.78 13.10 5.75
N GLY A 24 2.69 13.53 4.87
CA GLY A 24 3.87 12.77 4.49
C GLY A 24 4.73 12.63 5.73
N GLY A 25 4.48 11.59 6.51
CA GLY A 25 5.32 11.16 7.61
C GLY A 25 6.72 10.93 7.11
N GLN A 26 7.60 11.89 7.38
CA GLN A 26 9.04 11.73 7.26
C GLN A 26 9.50 10.83 8.42
N GLY A 27 9.30 9.52 8.26
CA GLY A 27 9.78 8.48 9.14
C GLY A 27 10.27 7.31 8.29
N GLU A 28 11.45 6.78 8.62
CA GLU A 28 12.13 5.64 7.97
C GLU A 28 11.16 4.71 7.19
N GLY A 29 11.23 4.74 5.86
CA GLY A 29 10.20 4.16 4.99
C GLY A 29 9.96 2.65 5.19
N ALA A 30 8.91 2.13 4.56
CA ALA A 30 8.51 0.73 4.70
C ALA A 30 9.62 -0.27 4.32
N THR A 31 9.82 -1.29 5.16
CA THR A 31 10.62 -2.48 4.83
C THR A 31 9.70 -3.67 4.51
N ILE A 32 9.96 -4.34 3.38
CA ILE A 32 9.25 -5.56 2.97
C ILE A 32 10.22 -6.73 2.96
N THR A 33 9.98 -7.74 3.80
CA THR A 33 10.83 -8.94 3.93
C THR A 33 10.08 -10.20 3.50
N PRO A 34 10.46 -10.85 2.38
CA PRO A 34 9.94 -12.16 2.05
C PRO A 34 10.50 -13.23 2.98
N TYR A 35 9.65 -13.99 3.66
CA TYR A 35 10.07 -15.13 4.46
C TYR A 35 10.11 -16.40 3.62
N ARG A 36 11.15 -17.23 3.77
CA ARG A 36 11.23 -18.56 3.16
C ARG A 36 9.96 -19.33 3.48
N ASP A 37 9.33 -19.90 2.44
CA ASP A 37 8.12 -20.71 2.54
C ASP A 37 6.96 -20.00 3.28
N GLY A 38 7.00 -18.67 3.35
CA GLY A 38 6.14 -17.86 4.21
C GLY A 38 5.69 -16.53 3.57
N PRO A 39 5.07 -15.66 4.36
CA PRO A 39 4.47 -14.41 3.89
C PRO A 39 5.50 -13.34 3.52
N LEU A 40 5.01 -12.19 3.04
CA LEU A 40 5.77 -10.94 3.02
C LEU A 40 5.50 -10.19 4.33
N ILE A 41 6.54 -9.89 5.10
CA ILE A 41 6.42 -9.07 6.30
C ILE A 41 6.67 -7.62 5.94
N VAL A 42 5.71 -6.75 6.24
CA VAL A 42 5.81 -5.30 6.04
C VAL A 42 5.96 -4.63 7.40
N ARG A 43 6.91 -3.70 7.53
CA ARG A 43 7.18 -2.92 8.73
C ARG A 43 7.45 -1.46 8.39
N GLY A 44 7.20 -0.56 9.33
CA GLY A 44 7.50 0.87 9.20
C GLY A 44 6.30 1.66 8.72
N ASP A 45 6.56 2.85 8.16
CA ASP A 45 5.50 3.72 7.65
C ASP A 45 5.07 3.25 6.25
N PHE A 46 3.82 2.77 6.14
CA PHE A 46 3.22 2.35 4.87
C PHE A 46 1.71 2.60 4.85
N ARG A 47 1.20 2.80 3.63
CA ARG A 47 -0.23 2.75 3.33
C ARG A 47 -0.53 1.50 2.52
N LEU A 48 -1.63 0.83 2.83
CA LEU A 48 -2.10 -0.34 2.09
C LEU A 48 -3.37 0.05 1.34
N LEU A 49 -3.31 0.03 0.01
CA LEU A 49 -4.41 0.41 -0.87
C LEU A 49 -4.82 -0.77 -1.76
N ASP A 50 -6.09 -0.83 -2.14
CA ASP A 50 -6.55 -1.68 -3.25
C ASP A 50 -6.32 -1.02 -4.62
N GLN A 51 -6.70 -1.70 -5.72
CA GLN A 51 -6.53 -1.16 -7.08
C GLN A 51 -7.41 0.05 -7.39
N ASP A 52 -8.47 0.26 -6.62
CA ASP A 52 -9.42 1.36 -6.78
C ASP A 52 -9.01 2.57 -5.93
N GLY A 53 -7.94 2.44 -5.14
CA GLY A 53 -7.38 3.47 -4.28
C GLY A 53 -7.98 3.50 -2.87
N ASN A 54 -8.83 2.55 -2.50
CA ASN A 54 -9.40 2.49 -1.16
C ASN A 54 -8.35 2.01 -0.16
N GLU A 55 -8.35 2.61 1.03
CA GLU A 55 -7.44 2.22 2.11
C GLU A 55 -7.91 0.94 2.80
N ILE A 56 -6.97 0.02 2.98
CA ILE A 56 -7.17 -1.22 3.73
C ILE A 56 -6.49 -1.03 5.09
N ASP A 57 -7.27 -1.02 6.17
CA ASP A 57 -6.75 -0.93 7.53
C ASP A 57 -5.79 -2.11 7.83
N PRO A 58 -4.49 -1.87 8.08
CA PRO A 58 -3.54 -2.92 8.41
C PRO A 58 -3.71 -3.43 9.86
N GLY A 59 -4.41 -2.68 10.72
CA GLY A 59 -4.64 -2.96 12.14
C GLY A 59 -3.40 -2.87 13.04
N ARG A 60 -2.21 -2.68 12.46
CA ARG A 60 -0.91 -2.61 13.17
C ARG A 60 0.22 -2.13 12.24
N GLU A 61 1.29 -1.64 12.86
CA GLU A 61 2.55 -1.20 12.20
C GLU A 61 3.34 -2.31 11.51
N THR A 62 3.06 -3.58 11.83
CA THR A 62 3.74 -4.74 11.22
C THR A 62 2.72 -5.76 10.77
N ILE A 63 2.61 -5.97 9.46
CA ILE A 63 1.65 -6.92 8.88
C ILE A 63 2.34 -8.05 8.12
N ALA A 64 1.59 -9.12 7.89
CA ALA A 64 2.00 -10.25 7.06
C ALA A 64 1.05 -10.36 5.88
N LEU A 65 1.54 -10.14 4.66
CA LEU A 65 0.78 -10.28 3.43
C LEU A 65 0.91 -11.69 2.85
N CYS A 66 -0.18 -12.19 2.28
CA CYS A 66 -0.25 -13.51 1.68
C CYS A 66 0.65 -13.58 0.44
N ARG A 67 1.60 -14.52 0.45
CA ARG A 67 2.44 -14.85 -0.70
C ARG A 67 2.07 -16.17 -1.37
N CYS A 68 1.38 -17.06 -0.65
CA CYS A 68 1.06 -18.40 -1.12
C CYS A 68 -0.25 -18.51 -1.93
N GLY A 69 -1.05 -17.44 -1.99
CA GLY A 69 -2.34 -17.41 -2.69
C GLY A 69 -3.51 -18.13 -1.99
N LYS A 70 -3.26 -18.83 -0.88
CA LYS A 70 -4.25 -19.73 -0.25
C LYS A 70 -4.88 -19.20 1.05
N SER A 71 -4.55 -17.99 1.49
CA SER A 71 -5.16 -17.43 2.70
C SER A 71 -6.67 -17.18 2.50
N GLY A 72 -7.47 -17.37 3.55
CA GLY A 72 -8.89 -17.00 3.61
C GLY A 72 -9.14 -15.54 3.99
N ILE A 73 -8.12 -14.79 4.45
CA ILE A 73 -8.23 -13.39 4.88
C ILE A 73 -7.37 -12.45 4.01
N LYS A 74 -7.34 -12.70 2.70
CA LYS A 74 -6.54 -11.88 1.77
C LYS A 74 -6.89 -10.38 1.92
N PRO A 75 -5.91 -9.47 1.80
CA PRO A 75 -4.52 -9.71 1.37
C PRO A 75 -3.59 -10.23 2.48
N PHE A 76 -4.08 -10.43 3.70
CA PHE A 76 -3.29 -10.84 4.86
C PHE A 76 -2.99 -12.35 4.86
N CYS A 77 -2.00 -12.74 5.67
CA CYS A 77 -1.61 -14.12 5.88
C CYS A 77 -2.22 -14.69 7.18
N ASP A 78 -2.98 -15.78 7.07
CA ASP A 78 -3.52 -16.57 8.20
C ASP A 78 -2.70 -17.82 8.58
N GLY A 79 -1.51 -17.99 7.98
CA GLY A 79 -0.68 -19.17 8.22
C GLY A 79 -0.99 -20.38 7.33
N THR A 80 -1.95 -20.29 6.40
CA THR A 80 -2.29 -21.38 5.47
C THR A 80 -1.10 -21.82 4.60
N HIS A 81 -0.09 -20.98 4.41
CA HIS A 81 1.17 -21.36 3.74
C HIS A 81 1.80 -22.62 4.36
N LYS A 82 1.74 -22.80 5.68
CA LYS A 82 2.30 -23.97 6.38
C LYS A 82 1.60 -25.27 6.00
N ARG A 83 0.27 -25.27 5.99
CA ARG A 83 -0.56 -26.45 5.72
C ARG A 83 -0.67 -26.77 4.23
N SER A 84 -0.43 -25.79 3.38
CA SER A 84 -0.65 -25.90 1.94
C SER A 84 0.59 -26.28 1.12
N GLY A 85 1.71 -26.55 1.80
CA GLY A 85 2.97 -26.94 1.17
C GLY A 85 3.61 -25.83 0.33
N PHE A 86 3.38 -24.57 0.68
CA PHE A 86 3.98 -23.46 -0.07
C PHE A 86 5.51 -23.50 0.07
N SER A 87 6.22 -23.55 -1.05
CA SER A 87 7.67 -23.47 -1.07
C SER A 87 8.14 -22.36 -2.00
N ALA A 88 8.94 -21.44 -1.46
CA ALA A 88 9.57 -20.38 -2.22
C ALA A 88 10.72 -19.73 -1.44
N PRO A 89 11.84 -19.39 -2.09
CA PRO A 89 12.95 -18.70 -1.45
C PRO A 89 12.53 -17.30 -0.94
N SER A 90 13.32 -16.77 -0.01
CA SER A 90 13.21 -15.39 0.48
C SER A 90 13.86 -14.37 -0.47
N ALA A 91 14.82 -14.82 -1.27
CA ALA A 91 15.48 -14.02 -2.29
C ALA A 91 15.05 -14.47 -3.70
N PRO A 92 15.12 -13.59 -4.71
CA PRO A 92 14.88 -13.99 -6.09
C PRO A 92 15.87 -15.09 -6.53
N SER A 93 15.36 -16.14 -7.17
CA SER A 93 16.16 -17.27 -7.68
C SER A 93 16.88 -16.95 -9.00
N ARG A 94 16.48 -15.87 -9.67
CA ARG A 94 17.09 -15.36 -10.90
C ARG A 94 17.18 -13.84 -10.86
N PRO A 95 18.14 -13.22 -11.56
CA PRO A 95 18.19 -11.77 -11.70
C PRO A 95 16.89 -11.24 -12.30
N ARG A 96 16.39 -10.11 -11.79
CA ARG A 96 15.32 -9.36 -12.47
C ARG A 96 15.98 -8.62 -13.64
N PRO A 97 15.59 -8.84 -14.91
CA PRO A 97 16.24 -8.20 -16.05
C PRO A 97 16.33 -6.66 -15.91
N ALA A 98 15.24 -6.04 -15.46
CA ALA A 98 15.22 -4.60 -15.17
C ALA A 98 16.23 -4.16 -14.09
N ALA A 99 16.47 -5.00 -13.08
CA ALA A 99 17.47 -4.72 -12.05
C ALA A 99 18.91 -4.93 -12.54
N GLN A 100 19.12 -5.73 -13.59
CA GLN A 100 20.43 -5.93 -14.20
C GLN A 100 20.83 -4.69 -15.00
N LEU A 101 19.92 -4.20 -15.87
CA LEU A 101 20.14 -3.01 -16.70
C LEU A 101 20.51 -1.77 -15.86
N LEU A 102 19.86 -1.58 -14.71
CA LEU A 102 20.17 -0.50 -13.77
C LEU A 102 21.57 -0.60 -13.14
N ARG A 103 22.11 -1.82 -12.99
CA ARG A 103 23.47 -2.05 -12.46
C ARG A 103 24.52 -1.84 -13.54
N GLU A 104 24.24 -2.30 -14.76
CA GLU A 104 25.14 -2.17 -15.91
C GLU A 104 25.26 -0.71 -16.36
N GLY A 105 24.14 0.03 -16.38
CA GLY A 105 24.14 1.48 -16.66
C GLY A 105 24.71 2.37 -15.55
N ARG A 106 25.00 1.81 -14.35
CA ARG A 106 25.65 2.52 -13.23
C ARG A 106 27.11 2.08 -13.05
N ARG A 107 27.74 1.46 -14.06
CA ARG A 107 29.19 1.26 -14.02
C ARG A 107 29.86 2.64 -14.16
N PRO A 108 30.55 3.16 -13.13
CA PRO A 108 31.37 4.34 -13.30
C PRO A 108 32.51 3.94 -14.25
N ASP A 109 32.53 4.64 -15.39
CA ASP A 109 33.45 4.64 -16.53
C ASP A 109 34.64 3.65 -16.53
N ALA A 110 34.65 2.83 -17.59
CA ALA A 110 35.85 2.22 -18.16
C ALA A 110 36.66 3.25 -18.95
#